data_AF-A0A9K3P7D4-F1
#
_entry.id   AF-A0A9K3P7D4-F1
#
_cell.length_a   1.000
_cell.length_b   1.000
_cell.length_c   1.000
_cell.angle_alpha   90.00
_cell.angle_beta   90.00
_cell.angle_gamma   90.00
#
_symmetry.space_group_name_H-M   'P 1'
#
loop_
_entity.id
_entity.type
_entity.pdbx_description
1 polymer ?
#
loop_
_entity_poly.entity_id
_entity_poly.type
_entity_poly.pdbx_seq_one_letter_code
_entity_poly.pdbx_strand_id
1 'polypeptide(L)'
;MIDLDDLELQKKLLDNDVTANVIIIRDTSTVKGSSLRSCLMKTLCWIMVVFFVLTALLAGAMFFWTRNVVQHLTVTESQTFPIVDMSDTEVDYLGSRVKIFMDQLLLQKVPREDLVVTQDEINGLLGRSDYLRGNMYVTLKPGTISEEYSLPMDGLPGGHGRYFLGHDYTTIDETAQRLELKMETAARHEDWFVGPLLFLQLHFEGKDFEEYHQHLLELFIENGSILGSTIPDDVINEHINILEESYEEEDSGEAFRTIVNGIESVTIEDGRIVIKPHRNPVDEGAINEEKYSIFLDDLYDWSDIDEYTLVEYDDDIAVLLITEETTELKSVDATEGIGAVSRMEVGDYILQQ
;
A
#
# COMPACT_ATOMS: atom_id res chain seq x y z
N MET A 1 -16.82 24.68 -4.72
CA MET A 1 -17.56 25.93 -4.98
C MET A 1 -18.19 25.76 -6.36
N ILE A 2 -19.48 25.44 -6.43
CA ILE A 2 -20.16 25.06 -7.67
C ILE A 2 -20.73 26.33 -8.28
N ASP A 3 -20.25 26.66 -9.48
CA ASP A 3 -20.64 27.82 -10.26
C ASP A 3 -22.08 27.63 -10.78
N LEU A 4 -22.95 28.60 -10.50
CA LEU A 4 -24.41 28.47 -10.57
C LEU A 4 -25.03 29.43 -11.62
N ASP A 5 -24.33 29.65 -12.73
CA ASP A 5 -24.74 30.60 -13.78
C ASP A 5 -25.38 29.96 -15.03
N ASP A 6 -25.84 28.70 -14.94
CA ASP A 6 -26.57 28.07 -16.04
C ASP A 6 -28.07 28.45 -16.05
N LEU A 7 -28.34 29.63 -16.61
CA LEU A 7 -29.67 30.20 -16.82
C LEU A 7 -30.54 29.41 -17.83
N GLU A 8 -29.97 28.50 -18.62
CA GLU A 8 -30.74 27.67 -19.57
C GLU A 8 -31.45 26.50 -18.88
N LEU A 9 -30.90 25.98 -17.77
CA LEU A 9 -31.54 24.90 -17.01
C LEU A 9 -32.81 25.38 -16.28
N GLN A 10 -32.86 26.65 -15.87
CA GLN A 10 -34.03 27.23 -15.20
C GLN A 10 -35.21 27.45 -16.15
N LYS A 11 -34.97 27.68 -17.45
CA LYS A 11 -36.05 27.83 -18.43
C LYS A 11 -36.71 26.50 -18.79
N LYS A 12 -35.97 25.39 -18.78
CA LYS A 12 -36.55 24.05 -19.05
C LYS A 12 -37.45 23.52 -17.94
N LEU A 13 -37.31 24.04 -16.71
CA LEU A 13 -38.19 23.67 -15.60
C LEU A 13 -39.50 24.48 -15.55
N LEU A 14 -39.63 25.57 -16.32
CA LEU A 14 -40.82 26.43 -16.28
C LEU A 14 -41.90 26.09 -17.33
N ASP A 15 -41.62 25.22 -18.29
CA ASP A 15 -42.54 24.94 -19.41
C ASP A 15 -43.32 23.61 -19.26
N ASN A 16 -43.10 22.88 -18.16
CA ASN A 16 -43.90 21.69 -17.82
C ASN A 16 -45.14 22.09 -17.02
N ASP A 17 -46.22 22.33 -17.77
CA ASP A 17 -47.63 22.10 -17.44
C ASP A 17 -47.95 21.90 -15.94
N VAL A 18 -47.89 23.00 -15.20
CA VAL A 18 -48.36 23.06 -13.82
C VAL A 18 -49.88 23.06 -13.85
N THR A 19 -50.48 21.88 -13.71
CA THR A 19 -51.82 21.76 -13.16
C THR A 19 -51.86 22.50 -11.83
N ALA A 20 -52.47 23.69 -11.84
CA ALA A 20 -52.64 24.55 -10.70
C ALA A 20 -53.56 23.88 -9.67
N ASN A 21 -53.02 22.95 -8.88
CA ASN A 21 -53.60 22.59 -7.61
C ASN A 21 -53.50 23.82 -6.72
N VAL A 22 -54.65 24.44 -6.48
CA VAL A 22 -54.84 25.53 -5.52
C VAL A 22 -54.36 25.03 -4.15
N ILE A 23 -53.11 25.29 -3.81
CA ILE A 23 -52.60 25.12 -2.46
C ILE A 23 -53.24 26.25 -1.65
N ILE A 24 -54.34 25.92 -0.98
CA ILE A 24 -54.92 26.76 0.06
C ILE A 24 -53.88 26.83 1.18
N ILE A 25 -53.07 27.90 1.20
CA ILE A 25 -52.22 28.24 2.34
C ILE A 25 -53.19 28.67 3.46
N ARG A 26 -53.58 27.68 4.26
CA ARG A 26 -54.35 27.91 5.48
C ARG A 26 -53.38 28.50 6.50
N ASP A 27 -53.49 29.81 6.69
CA ASP A 27 -52.77 30.54 7.72
C ASP A 27 -53.17 30.00 9.10
N THR A 28 -52.31 29.14 9.67
CA THR A 28 -52.52 28.52 10.99
C THR A 28 -51.91 29.42 12.05
N SER A 29 -52.58 30.54 12.28
CA SER A 29 -52.29 31.43 13.39
C SER A 29 -52.57 30.74 14.74
N THR A 30 -51.57 30.79 15.62
CA THR A 30 -51.67 30.77 17.09
C THR A 30 -52.37 29.57 17.75
N VAL A 31 -51.71 28.40 17.77
CA VAL A 31 -52.03 27.34 18.74
C VAL A 31 -51.05 27.41 19.91
N LYS A 32 -51.60 27.62 21.13
CA LYS A 32 -50.89 27.68 22.41
C LYS A 32 -49.92 26.51 22.58
N GLY A 33 -48.63 26.80 22.45
CA GLY A 33 -47.54 25.83 22.64
C GLY A 33 -47.19 25.65 24.10
N SER A 34 -47.53 24.48 24.67
CA SER A 34 -46.85 24.00 25.90
C SER A 34 -46.91 22.48 26.14
N SER A 35 -47.71 21.70 25.42
CA SER A 35 -47.79 20.23 25.65
C SER A 35 -47.01 19.36 24.65
N LEU A 36 -46.74 19.83 23.43
CA LEU A 36 -46.07 19.03 22.40
C LEU A 36 -44.60 18.71 22.73
N ARG A 37 -43.92 19.62 23.45
CA ARG A 37 -42.51 19.44 23.84
C ARG A 37 -42.29 18.31 24.85
N SER A 38 -43.30 18.01 25.68
CA SER A 38 -43.20 16.95 26.70
C SER A 38 -43.37 15.55 26.11
N CYS A 39 -44.14 15.40 25.03
CA CYS A 39 -44.32 14.10 24.35
C CYS A 39 -43.10 13.74 23.49
N LEU A 40 -42.59 14.69 22.69
CA LEU A 40 -41.43 14.47 21.83
C LEU A 40 -40.18 14.08 22.61
N MET A 41 -39.95 14.68 23.79
CA MET A 41 -38.80 14.34 24.63
C MET A 41 -38.86 12.89 25.15
N LYS A 42 -40.05 12.39 25.52
CA LYS A 42 -40.21 10.99 25.98
C LYS A 42 -39.99 10.00 24.85
N THR A 43 -40.51 10.29 23.66
CA THR A 43 -40.32 9.44 22.48
C THR A 43 -38.85 9.38 22.08
N LEU A 44 -38.15 10.52 22.09
CA LEU A 44 -36.72 10.57 21.77
C LEU A 44 -35.86 9.82 22.80
N CYS A 45 -36.15 9.95 24.10
CA CYS A 45 -35.47 9.15 25.13
C CYS A 45 -35.70 7.65 24.93
N TRP A 46 -36.91 7.21 24.57
CA TRP A 46 -37.20 5.80 24.34
C TRP A 46 -36.48 5.26 23.10
N ILE A 47 -36.43 6.04 22.02
CA ILE A 47 -35.65 5.69 20.81
C ILE A 47 -34.18 5.54 21.16
N MET A 48 -33.59 6.45 21.94
CA MET A 48 -32.19 6.34 22.35
C MET A 48 -31.91 5.08 23.19
N VAL A 49 -32.81 4.74 24.11
CA VAL A 49 -32.69 3.50 24.92
C VAL A 49 -32.79 2.26 24.04
N VAL A 50 -33.75 2.22 23.11
CA VAL A 50 -33.89 1.09 22.17
C VAL A 50 -32.66 0.96 21.28
N PHE A 51 -32.14 2.07 20.76
CA PHE A 51 -30.93 2.08 19.94
C PHE A 51 -29.72 1.58 20.74
N PHE A 52 -29.53 2.07 21.97
CA PHE A 52 -28.45 1.61 22.85
C PHE A 52 -28.53 0.11 23.14
N VAL A 53 -29.72 -0.41 23.46
CA VAL A 53 -29.93 -1.85 23.68
C VAL A 53 -29.64 -2.64 22.41
N LEU A 54 -30.08 -2.16 21.24
CA LEU A 54 -29.80 -2.81 19.96
C LEU A 54 -28.31 -2.84 19.66
N THR A 55 -27.58 -1.73 19.83
CA THR A 55 -26.13 -1.66 19.67
C THR A 55 -25.41 -2.61 20.63
N ALA A 56 -25.83 -2.68 21.90
CA ALA A 56 -25.25 -3.61 22.87
C ALA A 56 -25.50 -5.08 22.50
N LEU A 57 -26.68 -5.41 21.97
CA LEU A 57 -26.98 -6.76 21.48
C LEU A 57 -26.14 -7.13 20.26
N LEU A 58 -25.98 -6.21 19.31
CA LEU A 58 -25.13 -6.42 18.13
C LEU A 58 -23.66 -6.59 18.53
N ALA A 59 -23.15 -5.75 19.44
CA ALA A 59 -21.80 -5.88 19.97
C ALA A 59 -21.59 -7.21 20.70
N GLY A 60 -22.57 -7.65 21.50
CA GLY A 60 -22.56 -8.94 22.18
C GLY A 60 -22.53 -10.11 21.18
N ALA A 61 -23.40 -10.09 20.16
CA ALA A 61 -23.43 -11.11 19.12
C ALA A 61 -22.09 -11.18 18.36
N MET A 62 -21.52 -10.03 17.99
CA MET A 62 -20.22 -9.93 17.33
C MET A 62 -19.09 -10.48 18.21
N PHE A 63 -19.11 -10.19 19.52
CA PHE A 63 -18.13 -10.72 20.47
C PHE A 63 -18.17 -12.25 20.57
N PHE A 64 -19.36 -12.85 20.68
CA PHE A 64 -19.51 -14.30 20.73
C PHE A 64 -19.15 -14.98 19.40
N TRP A 65 -19.51 -14.37 18.28
CA TRP A 65 -19.14 -14.86 16.96
C TRP A 65 -17.61 -14.84 16.77
N THR A 66 -16.96 -13.70 17.05
CA THR A 66 -15.50 -13.55 16.97
C THR A 66 -14.80 -14.56 17.88
N ARG A 67 -15.29 -14.72 19.11
CA ARG A 67 -14.78 -15.72 20.04
C ARG A 67 -14.84 -17.14 19.47
N ASN A 68 -15.94 -17.48 18.80
CA ASN A 68 -16.10 -18.78 18.19
C ASN A 68 -15.09 -18.99 17.06
N VAL A 69 -14.94 -17.99 16.17
CA VAL A 69 -13.97 -18.01 15.07
C VAL A 69 -12.55 -18.18 15.59
N VAL A 70 -12.13 -17.35 16.55
CA VAL A 70 -10.80 -17.42 17.15
C VAL A 70 -10.56 -18.80 17.74
N GLN A 71 -11.50 -19.37 18.49
CA GLN A 71 -11.33 -20.69 19.08
C GLN A 71 -11.18 -21.82 18.05
N HIS A 72 -11.79 -21.69 16.87
CA HIS A 72 -11.70 -22.71 15.81
C HIS A 72 -10.43 -22.57 14.95
N LEU A 73 -9.96 -21.35 14.73
CA LEU A 73 -8.80 -21.08 13.88
C LEU A 73 -7.47 -21.03 14.64
N THR A 74 -7.46 -21.28 15.94
CA THR A 74 -6.24 -21.19 16.76
C THR A 74 -6.01 -22.46 17.55
N VAL A 75 -4.78 -22.65 18.00
CA VAL A 75 -4.34 -23.77 18.84
C VAL A 75 -3.87 -23.26 20.21
N THR A 76 -3.72 -24.15 21.19
CA THR A 76 -3.22 -23.79 22.54
C THR A 76 -1.72 -24.00 22.72
N GLU A 77 -1.08 -24.71 21.79
CA GLU A 77 0.36 -24.95 21.80
C GLU A 77 1.04 -23.86 20.96
N SER A 78 2.01 -23.15 21.53
CA SER A 78 2.83 -22.21 20.78
C SER A 78 4.01 -22.91 20.12
N GLN A 79 4.44 -22.36 18.98
CA GLN A 79 5.71 -22.69 18.36
C GLN A 79 6.61 -21.46 18.46
N THR A 80 7.86 -21.67 18.88
CA THR A 80 8.86 -20.60 18.95
C THR A 80 9.81 -20.73 17.78
N PHE A 81 10.11 -19.60 17.13
CA PHE A 81 11.03 -19.56 16.01
C PHE A 81 12.39 -18.96 16.40
N PRO A 82 13.45 -19.25 15.63
CA PRO A 82 14.74 -18.58 15.80
C PRO A 82 14.58 -17.06 15.70
N ILE A 83 15.23 -16.34 16.61
CA ILE A 83 15.25 -14.89 16.59
C ILE A 83 16.58 -14.47 15.96
N VAL A 84 16.49 -13.75 14.85
CA VAL A 84 17.64 -13.08 14.24
C VAL A 84 17.68 -11.66 14.81
N ASP A 85 18.73 -11.35 15.56
CA ASP A 85 18.93 -10.00 16.10
C ASP A 85 19.63 -9.14 15.04
N MET A 86 19.03 -7.99 14.73
CA MET A 86 19.58 -6.99 13.84
C MET A 86 19.71 -5.67 14.59
N SER A 87 20.89 -5.06 14.56
CA SER A 87 21.16 -3.78 15.18
C SER A 87 20.45 -2.63 14.45
N ASP A 88 20.23 -1.51 15.14
CA ASP A 88 19.64 -0.30 14.53
C ASP A 88 20.44 0.16 13.30
N THR A 89 21.77 0.10 13.38
CA THR A 89 22.66 0.47 12.27
C THR A 89 22.50 -0.44 11.04
N GLU A 90 22.30 -1.74 11.23
CA GLU A 90 22.05 -2.68 10.12
C GLU A 90 20.69 -2.42 9.47
N VAL A 91 19.68 -2.05 10.26
CA VAL A 91 18.34 -1.70 9.78
C VAL A 91 18.38 -0.43 8.94
N ASP A 92 19.06 0.61 9.45
CA ASP A 92 19.23 1.87 8.76
C ASP A 92 20.03 1.69 7.46
N TYR A 93 21.05 0.83 7.48
CA TYR A 93 21.81 0.47 6.29
C TYR A 93 20.95 -0.26 5.25
N LEU A 94 20.18 -1.27 5.67
CA LEU A 94 19.26 -2.00 4.80
C LEU A 94 18.21 -1.06 4.18
N GLY A 95 17.58 -0.21 5.00
CA GLY A 95 16.60 0.77 4.55
C GLY A 95 17.20 1.78 3.56
N SER A 96 18.41 2.27 3.83
CA SER A 96 19.12 3.18 2.91
C SER A 96 19.43 2.51 1.58
N ARG A 97 19.89 1.25 1.59
CA ARG A 97 20.18 0.49 0.37
C ARG A 97 18.93 0.27 -0.49
N VAL A 98 17.80 -0.12 0.13
CA VAL A 98 16.52 -0.27 -0.56
C VAL A 98 16.06 1.07 -1.12
N LYS A 99 16.10 2.13 -0.31
CA LYS A 99 15.70 3.48 -0.72
C LYS A 99 16.51 3.98 -1.93
N ILE A 100 17.84 3.89 -1.89
CA ILE A 100 18.71 4.33 -2.99
C ILE A 100 18.38 3.56 -4.28
N PHE A 101 18.18 2.25 -4.19
CA PHE A 101 17.81 1.43 -5.34
C PHE A 101 16.47 1.89 -5.95
N MET A 102 15.45 2.09 -5.11
CA MET A 102 14.12 2.51 -5.57
C MET A 102 14.13 3.95 -6.12
N ASP A 103 14.85 4.87 -5.47
CA ASP A 103 15.01 6.25 -5.92
C ASP A 103 15.69 6.29 -7.30
N GLN A 104 16.70 5.44 -7.54
CA GLN A 104 17.34 5.34 -8.86
C GLN A 104 16.34 4.87 -9.93
N LEU A 105 15.54 3.83 -9.65
CA LEU A 105 14.50 3.37 -10.58
C LEU A 105 13.46 4.45 -10.87
N LEU A 106 13.00 5.17 -9.83
CA LEU A 106 12.04 6.28 -9.96
C LEU A 106 12.58 7.42 -10.82
N LEU A 107 13.86 7.76 -10.66
CA LEU A 107 14.56 8.76 -11.47
C LEU A 107 14.97 8.19 -12.85
N GLN A 108 14.50 7.00 -13.23
CA GLN A 108 14.85 6.31 -14.48
C GLN A 108 16.37 6.16 -14.69
N LYS A 109 17.15 6.16 -13.60
CA LYS A 109 18.57 5.87 -13.59
C LYS A 109 18.75 4.38 -13.34
N VAL A 110 19.64 3.73 -14.07
CA VAL A 110 19.93 2.30 -13.87
C VAL A 110 20.78 2.14 -12.60
N PRO A 111 20.28 1.46 -11.54
CA PRO A 111 21.10 1.10 -10.41
C PRO A 111 22.33 0.31 -10.84
N ARG A 112 23.50 0.70 -10.34
CA ARG A 112 24.77 0.03 -10.67
C ARG A 112 24.84 -1.39 -10.12
N GLU A 113 24.15 -1.64 -9.01
CA GLU A 113 24.17 -2.90 -8.28
C GLU A 113 22.77 -3.50 -8.20
N ASP A 114 22.72 -4.84 -8.14
CA ASP A 114 21.49 -5.57 -7.90
C ASP A 114 21.07 -5.40 -6.43
N LEU A 115 19.78 -5.25 -6.16
CA LEU A 115 19.29 -5.22 -4.79
C LEU A 115 19.16 -6.66 -4.28
N VAL A 116 19.97 -7.01 -3.28
CA VAL A 116 19.98 -8.34 -2.66
C VAL A 116 19.47 -8.26 -1.24
N VAL A 117 18.30 -8.85 -0.96
CA VAL A 117 17.72 -8.92 0.39
C VAL A 117 17.84 -10.34 0.92
N THR A 118 18.59 -10.52 1.99
CA THR A 118 18.88 -11.85 2.56
C THR A 118 17.77 -12.31 3.52
N GLN A 119 17.69 -13.62 3.75
CA GLN A 119 16.78 -14.22 4.72
C GLN A 119 17.05 -13.69 6.14
N ASP A 120 18.31 -13.52 6.51
CA ASP A 120 18.69 -12.96 7.82
C ASP A 120 18.26 -11.50 7.94
N GLU A 121 18.30 -10.74 6.83
CA GLU A 121 17.81 -9.37 6.83
C GLU A 121 16.30 -9.29 7.06
N ILE A 122 15.52 -10.13 6.37
CA ILE A 122 14.07 -10.21 6.54
C ILE A 122 13.72 -10.65 7.97
N ASN A 123 14.32 -11.74 8.45
CA ASN A 123 14.07 -12.23 9.81
C ASN A 123 14.58 -11.28 10.90
N GLY A 124 15.65 -10.52 10.62
CA GLY A 124 16.14 -9.46 11.50
C GLY A 124 15.15 -8.31 11.64
N LEU A 125 14.52 -7.89 10.53
CA LEU A 125 13.42 -6.92 10.56
C LEU A 125 12.20 -7.44 11.33
N LEU A 126 11.79 -8.70 11.10
CA LEU A 126 10.72 -9.34 11.87
C LEU A 126 11.05 -9.41 13.37
N GLY A 127 12.32 -9.67 13.69
CA GLY A 127 12.87 -9.71 15.04
C GLY A 127 12.76 -8.39 15.81
N ARG A 128 12.47 -7.26 15.15
CA ARG A 128 12.26 -5.96 15.80
C ARG A 128 10.83 -5.72 16.26
N SER A 129 9.86 -6.45 15.72
CA SER A 129 8.46 -6.32 16.12
C SER A 129 8.19 -7.12 17.38
N ASP A 130 7.66 -6.48 18.43
CA ASP A 130 7.26 -7.18 19.66
C ASP A 130 6.24 -8.31 19.39
N TYR A 131 5.45 -8.18 18.33
CA TYR A 131 4.44 -9.16 17.94
C TYR A 131 5.01 -10.31 17.11
N LEU A 132 5.97 -10.04 16.21
CA LEU A 132 6.51 -11.05 15.28
C LEU A 132 7.80 -11.72 15.79
N ARG A 133 8.54 -11.06 16.69
CA ARG A 133 9.80 -11.57 17.24
C ARG A 133 9.60 -12.92 17.93
N GLY A 134 10.18 -13.97 17.35
CA GLY A 134 10.06 -15.35 17.84
C GLY A 134 8.70 -16.01 17.54
N ASN A 135 7.78 -15.30 16.88
CA ASN A 135 6.45 -15.77 16.50
C ASN A 135 6.28 -15.90 14.98
N MET A 136 7.25 -15.44 14.17
CA MET A 136 7.25 -15.58 12.72
C MET A 136 8.67 -15.82 12.21
N TYR A 137 8.81 -16.62 11.16
CA TYR A 137 10.09 -16.87 10.50
C TYR A 137 9.90 -17.11 9.00
N VAL A 138 10.77 -16.50 8.20
CA VAL A 138 10.78 -16.61 6.74
C VAL A 138 11.94 -17.49 6.32
N THR A 139 11.66 -18.45 5.43
CA THR A 139 12.65 -19.28 4.76
C THR A 139 12.63 -19.00 3.26
N LEU A 140 13.81 -18.73 2.69
CA LEU A 140 13.98 -18.51 1.26
C LEU A 140 14.67 -19.72 0.63
N LYS A 141 13.98 -20.36 -0.32
CA LYS A 141 14.52 -21.45 -1.16
C LYS A 141 14.40 -21.04 -2.62
N PRO A 142 15.16 -21.67 -3.53
CA PRO A 142 15.07 -21.37 -4.96
C PRO A 142 13.61 -21.40 -5.47
N GLY A 143 13.11 -20.26 -5.95
CA GLY A 143 11.75 -20.08 -6.45
C GLY A 143 10.64 -20.17 -5.40
N THR A 144 10.94 -20.15 -4.10
CA THR A 144 9.95 -20.33 -3.03
C THR A 144 10.26 -19.47 -1.80
N ILE A 145 9.29 -18.67 -1.38
CA ILE A 145 9.25 -18.02 -0.07
C ILE A 145 8.32 -18.87 0.80
N SER A 146 8.75 -19.23 2.01
CA SER A 146 7.91 -19.91 2.99
C SER A 146 7.93 -19.15 4.29
N GLU A 147 6.76 -18.97 4.88
CA GLU A 147 6.55 -18.27 6.14
C GLU A 147 5.94 -19.24 7.14
N GLU A 148 6.50 -19.30 8.34
CA GLU A 148 5.94 -20.05 9.45
C GLU A 148 5.64 -19.09 10.59
N TYR A 149 4.46 -19.19 11.19
CA TYR A 149 4.04 -18.25 12.23
C TYR A 149 3.21 -18.91 13.32
N SER A 150 3.33 -18.38 14.54
CA SER A 150 2.64 -18.77 15.77
C SER A 150 2.23 -17.50 16.51
N LEU A 151 1.25 -16.81 15.95
CA LEU A 151 0.90 -15.46 16.40
C LEU A 151 -0.01 -15.51 17.65
N PRO A 152 0.33 -14.83 18.75
CA PRO A 152 -0.49 -14.83 19.96
C PRO A 152 -1.81 -14.08 19.76
N MET A 153 -2.93 -14.67 20.18
CA MET A 153 -4.27 -14.14 19.94
C MET A 153 -4.92 -13.55 21.20
N ASP A 154 -4.14 -13.27 22.24
CA ASP A 154 -4.63 -12.78 23.54
C ASP A 154 -5.46 -11.49 23.47
N GLY A 155 -5.22 -10.65 22.46
CA GLY A 155 -5.97 -9.41 22.22
C GLY A 155 -7.40 -9.62 21.72
N LEU A 156 -7.74 -10.81 21.23
CA LEU A 156 -9.04 -11.11 20.63
C LEU A 156 -9.96 -11.85 21.61
N PRO A 157 -11.30 -11.68 21.50
CA PRO A 157 -12.26 -12.45 22.27
C PRO A 157 -11.98 -13.95 22.21
N GLY A 158 -11.73 -14.59 23.35
CA GLY A 158 -11.46 -16.02 23.43
C GLY A 158 -10.09 -16.50 22.95
N GLY A 159 -9.18 -15.59 22.58
CA GLY A 159 -7.83 -15.92 22.14
C GLY A 159 -6.79 -16.02 23.26
N HIS A 160 -7.19 -15.84 24.52
CA HIS A 160 -6.27 -15.92 25.65
C HIS A 160 -5.56 -17.28 25.72
N GLY A 161 -4.23 -17.27 25.71
CA GLY A 161 -3.39 -18.47 25.68
C GLY A 161 -3.57 -19.32 24.41
N ARG A 162 -3.96 -18.68 23.30
CA ARG A 162 -4.14 -19.33 22.00
C ARG A 162 -3.30 -18.64 20.94
N TYR A 163 -2.92 -19.42 19.94
CA TYR A 163 -2.01 -19.01 18.88
C TYR A 163 -2.62 -19.32 17.53
N PHE A 164 -2.56 -18.36 16.62
CA PHE A 164 -2.77 -18.61 15.20
C PHE A 164 -1.50 -19.22 14.65
N LEU A 165 -1.46 -20.55 14.63
CA LEU A 165 -0.35 -21.35 14.13
C LEU A 165 -0.63 -21.75 12.70
N GLY A 166 0.28 -21.41 11.80
CA GLY A 166 0.13 -21.68 10.38
C GLY A 166 1.45 -21.58 9.65
N HIS A 167 1.38 -21.91 8.37
CA HIS A 167 2.45 -21.70 7.43
C HIS A 167 1.86 -21.33 6.08
N ASP A 168 2.55 -20.50 5.33
CA ASP A 168 2.21 -20.20 3.97
C ASP A 168 3.45 -20.23 3.09
N TYR A 169 3.23 -20.41 1.80
CA TYR A 169 4.29 -20.32 0.82
C TYR A 169 3.82 -19.58 -0.41
N THR A 170 4.77 -18.90 -1.05
CA THR A 170 4.66 -18.37 -2.40
C THR A 170 5.71 -19.02 -3.28
N THR A 171 5.29 -19.68 -4.35
CA THR A 171 6.19 -20.29 -5.33
C THR A 171 6.04 -19.61 -6.68
N ILE A 172 7.16 -19.32 -7.35
CA ILE A 172 7.20 -18.71 -8.67
C ILE A 172 7.75 -19.74 -9.67
N ASP A 173 6.95 -20.07 -10.69
CA ASP A 173 7.37 -20.85 -11.85
C ASP A 173 7.50 -19.90 -13.04
N GLU A 174 8.71 -19.42 -13.29
CA GLU A 174 9.03 -18.52 -14.41
C GLU A 174 8.76 -19.18 -15.77
N THR A 175 8.88 -20.51 -15.87
CA THR A 175 8.68 -21.22 -17.15
C THR A 175 7.21 -21.33 -17.50
N ALA A 176 6.37 -21.58 -16.49
CA ALA A 176 4.92 -21.61 -16.65
C ALA A 176 4.26 -20.23 -16.50
N GLN A 177 5.04 -19.20 -16.14
CA GLN A 177 4.54 -17.86 -15.79
C GLN A 177 3.44 -17.92 -14.72
N ARG A 178 3.71 -18.66 -13.65
CA ARG A 178 2.75 -18.91 -12.56
C ARG A 178 3.30 -18.51 -11.21
N LEU A 179 2.44 -17.88 -10.42
CA LEU A 179 2.66 -17.61 -9.01
C LEU A 179 1.60 -18.37 -8.21
N GLU A 180 2.02 -19.27 -7.33
CA GLU A 180 1.13 -19.98 -6.42
C GLU A 180 1.35 -19.48 -5.00
N LEU A 181 0.26 -19.06 -4.35
CA LEU A 181 0.19 -18.67 -2.95
C LEU A 181 -0.69 -19.69 -2.22
N LYS A 182 -0.23 -20.22 -1.10
CA LYS A 182 -1.02 -21.12 -0.26
C LYS A 182 -0.77 -20.87 1.21
N MET A 183 -1.85 -20.76 1.99
CA MET A 183 -1.83 -20.59 3.44
C MET A 183 -2.58 -21.70 4.14
N GLU A 184 -1.93 -22.35 5.09
CA GLU A 184 -2.48 -23.42 5.92
C GLU A 184 -2.42 -23.05 7.41
N THR A 185 -3.36 -23.60 8.18
CA THR A 185 -3.35 -23.49 9.65
C THR A 185 -3.26 -24.86 10.28
N ALA A 186 -2.57 -24.95 11.41
CA ALA A 186 -2.50 -26.15 12.23
C ALA A 186 -3.80 -26.42 13.01
N ALA A 187 -4.71 -25.44 13.08
CA ALA A 187 -6.00 -25.62 13.75
C ALA A 187 -6.88 -26.63 13.00
N ARG A 188 -7.68 -27.42 13.73
CA ARG A 188 -8.67 -28.32 13.13
C ARG A 188 -9.89 -27.53 12.71
N HIS A 189 -10.04 -27.33 11.41
CA HIS A 189 -11.06 -26.48 10.81
C HIS A 189 -11.93 -27.24 9.80
N GLU A 190 -11.77 -28.57 9.71
CA GLU A 190 -12.47 -29.44 8.75
C GLU A 190 -13.99 -29.46 8.95
N ASP A 191 -14.45 -29.15 10.15
CA ASP A 191 -15.87 -28.99 10.48
C ASP A 191 -16.46 -27.67 9.92
N TRP A 192 -15.62 -26.71 9.53
CA TRP A 192 -16.01 -25.41 8.98
C TRP A 192 -15.77 -25.33 7.47
N PHE A 193 -14.59 -25.75 7.01
CA PHE A 193 -14.22 -25.79 5.61
C PHE A 193 -13.15 -26.85 5.35
N VAL A 194 -13.05 -27.31 4.11
CA VAL A 194 -12.08 -28.32 3.68
C VAL A 194 -11.02 -27.65 2.83
N GLY A 195 -9.74 -27.85 3.17
CA GLY A 195 -8.60 -27.33 2.40
C GLY A 195 -7.88 -26.18 3.10
N PRO A 196 -7.00 -25.46 2.40
CA PRO A 196 -6.23 -24.35 2.98
C PRO A 196 -7.13 -23.15 3.34
N LEU A 197 -6.59 -22.25 4.16
CA LEU A 197 -7.22 -20.95 4.44
C LEU A 197 -7.30 -20.09 3.19
N LEU A 198 -6.22 -20.09 2.43
CA LEU A 198 -6.07 -19.38 1.17
C LEU A 198 -5.29 -20.26 0.20
N PHE A 199 -5.73 -20.30 -1.04
CA PHE A 199 -4.98 -20.84 -2.15
C PHE A 199 -5.28 -19.98 -3.36
N LEU A 200 -4.24 -19.49 -4.03
CA LEU A 200 -4.33 -18.72 -5.27
C LEU A 200 -3.27 -19.25 -6.21
N GLN A 201 -3.65 -19.53 -7.45
CA GLN A 201 -2.75 -19.69 -8.58
C GLN A 201 -3.02 -18.52 -9.51
N LEU A 202 -1.98 -17.73 -9.73
CA LEU A 202 -2.01 -16.55 -10.55
C LEU A 202 -1.13 -16.78 -11.78
N HIS A 203 -1.62 -16.40 -12.95
CA HIS A 203 -0.82 -16.27 -14.15
C HIS A 203 -0.33 -14.84 -14.26
N PHE A 204 0.95 -14.66 -14.57
CA PHE A 204 1.50 -13.33 -14.82
C PHE A 204 1.98 -13.22 -16.27
N GLU A 205 1.70 -12.08 -16.91
CA GLU A 205 2.13 -11.80 -18.27
C GLU A 205 2.78 -10.42 -18.32
N GLY A 206 3.90 -10.29 -19.02
CA GLY A 206 4.48 -8.99 -19.36
C GLY A 206 3.92 -8.54 -20.70
N LYS A 207 3.24 -7.39 -20.74
CA LYS A 207 2.76 -6.79 -21.99
C LYS A 207 3.57 -5.56 -22.37
N ASP A 208 4.05 -5.57 -23.60
CA ASP A 208 4.78 -4.46 -24.20
C ASP A 208 3.77 -3.51 -24.85
N PHE A 209 3.62 -2.30 -24.28
CA PHE A 209 2.82 -1.23 -24.87
C PHE A 209 3.72 -0.37 -25.76
N GLU A 210 3.72 -0.67 -27.06
CA GLU A 210 4.54 0.07 -28.05
C GLU A 210 4.30 1.59 -28.03
N GLU A 211 3.06 2.02 -27.78
CA GLU A 211 2.69 3.45 -27.79
C GLU A 211 3.34 4.25 -26.66
N TYR A 212 3.66 3.61 -25.54
CA TYR A 212 4.21 4.26 -24.34
C TYR A 212 5.60 3.77 -23.95
N HIS A 213 6.16 2.79 -24.69
CA HIS A 213 7.39 2.08 -24.33
C HIS A 213 7.35 1.54 -22.89
N GLN A 214 6.20 0.99 -22.46
CA GLN A 214 5.99 0.49 -21.10
C GLN A 214 5.76 -1.03 -21.10
N HIS A 215 6.34 -1.72 -20.12
CA HIS A 215 6.15 -3.15 -19.85
C HIS A 215 5.20 -3.31 -18.66
N LEU A 216 3.90 -3.49 -18.91
CA LEU A 216 2.97 -3.71 -17.80
C LEU A 216 2.99 -5.18 -17.40
N LEU A 217 3.23 -5.42 -16.12
CA LEU A 217 2.99 -6.71 -15.49
C LEU A 217 1.48 -6.83 -15.25
N GLU A 218 0.86 -7.83 -15.85
CA GLU A 218 -0.54 -8.19 -15.59
C GLU A 218 -0.58 -9.46 -14.75
N LEU A 219 -1.54 -9.54 -13.82
CA LEU A 219 -1.70 -10.66 -12.91
C LEU A 219 -3.16 -11.13 -12.91
N PHE A 220 -3.38 -12.38 -13.31
CA PHE A 220 -4.71 -12.96 -13.49
C PHE A 220 -4.90 -14.16 -12.56
N ILE A 221 -6.10 -14.33 -12.01
CA ILE A 221 -6.44 -15.52 -11.22
C ILE A 221 -6.73 -16.68 -12.16
N GLU A 222 -5.91 -17.74 -12.13
CA GLU A 222 -6.19 -18.99 -12.85
C GLU A 222 -7.05 -19.94 -12.02
N ASN A 223 -6.81 -19.99 -10.70
CA ASN A 223 -7.49 -20.90 -9.78
C ASN A 223 -7.34 -20.39 -8.34
N GLY A 224 -8.24 -20.77 -7.46
CA GLY A 224 -8.06 -20.48 -6.05
C GLY A 224 -9.20 -20.95 -5.16
N SER A 225 -8.97 -20.89 -3.86
CA SER A 225 -9.98 -21.11 -2.84
C SER A 225 -9.71 -20.25 -1.60
N ILE A 226 -10.77 -19.73 -1.00
CA ILE A 226 -10.72 -18.97 0.25
C ILE A 226 -11.61 -19.71 1.26
N LEU A 227 -11.03 -20.13 2.38
CA LEU A 227 -11.72 -20.90 3.41
C LEU A 227 -12.48 -22.11 2.81
N GLY A 228 -11.81 -22.87 1.95
CA GLY A 228 -12.37 -24.03 1.23
C GLY A 228 -13.43 -23.72 0.17
N SER A 229 -13.88 -22.47 0.03
CA SER A 229 -14.75 -22.05 -1.07
C SER A 229 -13.90 -21.76 -2.31
N THR A 230 -14.10 -22.51 -3.38
CA THR A 230 -13.42 -22.28 -4.66
C THR A 230 -13.86 -20.94 -5.26
N ILE A 231 -12.94 -20.23 -5.90
CA ILE A 231 -13.26 -19.02 -6.65
C ILE A 231 -14.21 -19.40 -7.80
N PRO A 232 -15.32 -18.67 -8.00
CA PRO A 232 -16.26 -18.96 -9.08
C PRO A 232 -15.62 -18.87 -10.47
N ASP A 233 -15.98 -19.79 -11.37
CA ASP A 233 -15.45 -19.84 -12.74
C ASP A 233 -15.74 -18.56 -13.52
N ASP A 234 -16.82 -17.83 -13.24
CA ASP A 234 -17.12 -16.54 -13.88
C ASP A 234 -16.05 -15.49 -13.58
N VAL A 235 -15.58 -15.40 -12.33
CA VAL A 235 -14.50 -14.48 -11.95
C VAL A 235 -13.19 -14.86 -12.63
N ILE A 236 -12.87 -16.16 -12.70
CA ILE A 236 -11.67 -16.66 -13.39
C ILE A 236 -11.76 -16.35 -14.90
N ASN A 237 -12.93 -16.58 -15.51
CA ASN A 237 -13.13 -16.36 -16.94
C ASN A 237 -13.14 -14.88 -17.33
N GLU A 238 -13.47 -13.97 -16.41
CA GLU A 238 -13.38 -12.52 -16.65
C GLU A 238 -11.94 -12.04 -16.86
N HIS A 239 -10.91 -12.81 -16.47
CA HIS A 239 -9.49 -12.45 -16.60
C HIS A 239 -9.22 -11.02 -16.07
N ILE A 240 -9.72 -10.72 -14.88
CA ILE A 240 -9.49 -9.43 -14.23
C ILE A 240 -8.00 -9.31 -13.89
N ASN A 241 -7.35 -8.24 -14.36
CA ASN A 241 -5.99 -7.91 -13.98
C ASN A 241 -6.00 -7.30 -12.56
N ILE A 242 -5.47 -8.03 -11.58
CA ILE A 242 -5.47 -7.59 -10.17
C ILE A 242 -4.63 -6.31 -9.96
N LEU A 243 -3.71 -6.01 -10.89
CA LEU A 243 -2.85 -4.82 -10.82
C LEU A 243 -3.44 -3.59 -11.52
N GLU A 244 -4.60 -3.70 -12.17
CA GLU A 244 -5.21 -2.60 -12.92
C GLU A 244 -5.42 -1.35 -12.06
N GLU A 245 -6.01 -1.50 -10.87
CA GLU A 245 -6.22 -0.39 -9.93
C GLU A 245 -4.90 0.27 -9.50
N SER A 246 -3.83 -0.50 -9.30
CA SER A 246 -2.51 0.03 -8.93
C SER A 246 -1.88 0.85 -10.05
N TYR A 247 -2.32 0.64 -11.29
CA TYR A 247 -1.87 1.44 -12.42
C TYR A 247 -2.74 2.68 -12.64
N GLU A 248 -4.04 2.67 -12.34
CA GLU A 248 -4.94 3.77 -12.68
C GLU A 248 -4.86 5.00 -11.76
N GLU A 249 -4.26 4.88 -10.57
CA GLU A 249 -4.07 6.04 -9.68
C GLU A 249 -3.09 7.06 -10.29
N GLU A 250 -3.49 8.34 -10.42
CA GLU A 250 -2.74 9.36 -11.16
C GLU A 250 -1.29 9.55 -10.65
N ASP A 251 -1.10 9.73 -9.34
CA ASP A 251 0.23 10.03 -8.78
C ASP A 251 1.02 8.77 -8.41
N SER A 252 0.39 7.83 -7.70
CA SER A 252 1.01 6.58 -7.24
C SER A 252 1.21 5.56 -8.36
N GLY A 253 0.31 5.53 -9.35
CA GLY A 253 0.39 4.61 -10.48
C GLY A 253 1.58 4.90 -11.39
N GLU A 254 1.92 6.17 -11.61
CA GLU A 254 3.11 6.53 -12.38
C GLU A 254 4.42 6.09 -11.70
N ALA A 255 4.54 6.34 -10.40
CA ALA A 255 5.70 5.90 -9.61
C ALA A 255 5.82 4.36 -9.63
N PHE A 256 4.71 3.66 -9.40
CA PHE A 256 4.67 2.20 -9.42
C PHE A 256 5.06 1.63 -10.79
N ARG A 257 4.48 2.14 -11.89
CA ARG A 257 4.86 1.74 -13.26
C ARG A 257 6.34 1.99 -13.53
N THR A 258 6.86 3.14 -13.11
CA THR A 258 8.26 3.51 -13.32
C THR A 258 9.20 2.53 -12.62
N ILE A 259 8.90 2.17 -11.36
CA ILE A 259 9.64 1.16 -10.61
C ILE A 259 9.56 -0.22 -11.28
N VAL A 260 8.36 -0.69 -11.60
CA VAL A 260 8.14 -2.04 -12.16
C VAL A 260 8.84 -2.17 -13.52
N ASN A 261 8.74 -1.16 -14.38
CA ASN A 261 9.44 -1.11 -15.67
C ASN A 261 10.96 -1.07 -15.50
N GLY A 262 11.45 -0.51 -14.41
CA GLY A 262 12.87 -0.44 -14.08
C GLY A 262 13.46 -1.76 -13.56
N ILE A 263 12.64 -2.77 -13.27
CA ILE A 263 13.08 -4.08 -12.78
C ILE A 263 13.11 -5.08 -13.94
N GLU A 264 14.28 -5.69 -14.19
CA GLU A 264 14.45 -6.75 -15.20
C GLU A 264 13.90 -8.09 -14.70
N SER A 265 14.23 -8.44 -13.46
CA SER A 265 13.82 -9.71 -12.87
C SER A 265 13.87 -9.66 -11.34
N VAL A 266 13.02 -10.48 -10.73
CA VAL A 266 13.05 -10.78 -9.29
C VAL A 266 13.21 -12.28 -9.15
N THR A 267 14.34 -12.71 -8.60
CA THR A 267 14.64 -14.14 -8.40
C THR A 267 14.75 -14.45 -6.92
N ILE A 268 14.09 -15.52 -6.50
CA ILE A 268 14.24 -16.07 -5.15
C ILE A 268 15.33 -17.16 -5.24
N GLU A 269 16.47 -16.89 -4.61
CA GLU A 269 17.59 -17.82 -4.49
C GLU A 269 17.63 -18.44 -3.08
N ASP A 270 18.51 -19.40 -2.86
CA ASP A 270 18.71 -19.99 -1.53
C ASP A 270 19.19 -18.92 -0.53
N GLY A 271 18.35 -18.62 0.47
CA GLY A 271 18.65 -17.63 1.51
C GLY A 271 18.60 -16.16 1.10
N ARG A 272 18.15 -15.79 -0.11
CA ARG A 272 18.07 -14.37 -0.54
C ARG A 272 17.11 -14.12 -1.72
N ILE A 273 16.60 -12.90 -1.79
CA ILE A 273 15.87 -12.35 -2.95
C ILE A 273 16.84 -11.43 -3.70
N VAL A 274 16.90 -11.58 -5.02
CA VAL A 274 17.73 -10.75 -5.90
C VAL A 274 16.83 -10.01 -6.88
N ILE A 275 16.87 -8.69 -6.83
CA ILE A 275 16.14 -7.80 -7.75
C ILE A 275 17.17 -7.17 -8.69
N LYS A 276 17.07 -7.51 -9.98
CA LYS A 276 17.95 -6.99 -11.01
C LYS A 276 17.29 -5.82 -11.72
N PRO A 277 17.96 -4.67 -11.84
CA PRO A 277 17.42 -3.56 -12.61
C PRO A 277 17.54 -3.83 -14.11
N HIS A 278 16.65 -3.24 -14.90
CA HIS A 278 16.72 -3.27 -16.35
C HIS A 278 17.91 -2.42 -16.83
N ARG A 279 18.97 -3.08 -17.32
CA ARG A 279 20.22 -2.41 -17.72
C ARG A 279 20.29 -2.00 -19.18
N ASN A 280 19.30 -2.38 -20.01
CA ASN A 280 19.29 -1.89 -21.37
C ASN A 280 18.95 -0.41 -21.37
N PRO A 281 19.76 0.42 -22.05
CA PRO A 281 19.45 1.83 -22.19
C PRO A 281 18.14 1.94 -22.97
N VAL A 282 17.09 2.43 -22.31
CA VAL A 282 16.10 3.21 -23.03
C VAL A 282 16.92 4.31 -23.72
N ASP A 283 16.86 4.37 -25.05
CA ASP A 283 17.63 5.31 -25.88
C ASP A 283 17.76 6.66 -25.15
N GLU A 284 18.99 7.11 -24.87
CA GLU A 284 19.38 8.30 -24.09
C GLU A 284 18.82 9.65 -24.66
N GLY A 285 17.84 9.60 -25.54
CA GLY A 285 17.20 10.76 -26.15
C GLY A 285 16.06 11.31 -25.32
N ALA A 286 16.38 12.29 -24.46
CA ALA A 286 15.49 13.19 -23.73
C ALA A 286 15.10 12.74 -22.30
N ILE A 287 16.00 13.01 -21.36
CA ILE A 287 15.62 13.30 -19.97
C ILE A 287 14.57 14.42 -20.03
N ASN A 288 13.32 14.11 -19.69
CA ASN A 288 12.25 15.09 -19.65
C ASN A 288 12.37 15.90 -18.34
N GLU A 289 13.10 17.02 -18.38
CA GLU A 289 13.31 17.93 -17.23
C GLU A 289 12.01 18.35 -16.54
N GLU A 290 10.89 18.42 -17.28
CA GLU A 290 9.58 18.83 -16.77
C GLU A 290 8.97 17.82 -15.77
N LYS A 291 9.42 16.56 -15.81
CA LYS A 291 8.91 15.49 -14.93
C LYS A 291 9.50 15.53 -13.52
N TYR A 292 10.68 16.13 -13.36
CA TYR A 292 11.41 16.13 -12.09
C TYR A 292 10.92 17.19 -11.09
N SER A 293 10.20 18.23 -11.55
CA SER A 293 9.72 19.29 -10.65
C SER A 293 8.56 18.84 -9.76
N ILE A 294 7.72 17.91 -10.22
CA ILE A 294 6.53 17.45 -9.48
C ILE A 294 6.92 16.55 -8.29
N PHE A 295 7.95 15.72 -8.43
CA PHE A 295 8.33 14.74 -7.40
C PHE A 295 9.07 15.36 -6.21
N LEU A 296 9.79 16.45 -6.46
CA LEU A 296 10.47 17.18 -5.41
C LEU A 296 9.46 17.78 -4.42
N ASP A 297 8.32 18.28 -4.90
CA ASP A 297 7.24 18.91 -4.13
C ASP A 297 6.66 18.04 -3.00
N ASP A 298 6.67 16.71 -3.15
CA ASP A 298 6.14 15.77 -2.14
C ASP A 298 7.18 15.26 -1.13
N LEU A 299 8.47 15.31 -1.46
CA LEU A 299 9.54 14.75 -0.62
C LEU A 299 10.11 15.73 0.41
N TYR A 300 9.93 17.04 0.19
CA TYR A 300 10.45 18.10 1.04
C TYR A 300 9.35 19.09 1.39
N ASP A 301 9.40 19.65 2.60
CA ASP A 301 8.56 20.80 2.96
C ASP A 301 9.17 22.05 2.32
N TRP A 302 8.65 22.45 1.15
CA TRP A 302 9.14 23.59 0.36
C TRP A 302 8.80 24.95 0.94
N SER A 303 8.13 25.00 2.10
CA SER A 303 7.71 26.28 2.71
C SER A 303 8.87 27.22 3.04
N ASP A 304 10.12 26.71 3.09
CA ASP A 304 11.33 27.47 3.40
C ASP A 304 12.32 27.65 2.21
N ILE A 305 11.95 27.27 0.98
CA ILE A 305 12.85 27.34 -0.21
C ILE A 305 12.29 28.33 -1.24
N ASP A 306 12.97 29.46 -1.44
CA ASP A 306 12.51 30.52 -2.35
C ASP A 306 12.83 30.24 -3.83
N GLU A 307 13.99 29.64 -4.11
CA GLU A 307 14.44 29.33 -5.47
C GLU A 307 15.40 28.13 -5.45
N TYR A 308 15.31 27.23 -6.44
CA TYR A 308 16.28 26.14 -6.60
C TYR A 308 16.78 26.07 -8.03
N THR A 309 17.99 25.54 -8.21
CA THR A 309 18.56 25.26 -9.52
C THR A 309 19.21 23.88 -9.49
N LEU A 310 18.85 23.04 -10.46
CA LEU A 310 19.53 21.78 -10.68
C LEU A 310 20.84 22.05 -11.42
N VAL A 311 21.96 21.59 -10.86
CA VAL A 311 23.28 21.68 -11.47
C VAL A 311 23.79 20.27 -11.70
N GLU A 312 23.91 19.88 -12.96
CA GLU A 312 24.52 18.61 -13.34
C GLU A 312 26.05 18.74 -13.26
N TYR A 313 26.70 17.83 -12.54
CA TYR A 313 28.15 17.82 -12.36
C TYR A 313 28.67 16.38 -12.49
N ASP A 314 29.36 16.09 -13.60
CA ASP A 314 30.11 14.83 -13.79
C ASP A 314 29.27 13.56 -13.50
N ASP A 315 28.08 13.47 -14.12
CA ASP A 315 27.07 12.40 -13.97
C ASP A 315 26.29 12.38 -12.63
N ASP A 316 26.60 13.29 -11.70
CA ASP A 316 25.84 13.50 -10.46
C ASP A 316 24.94 14.76 -10.54
N ILE A 317 23.74 14.68 -9.97
CA ILE A 317 22.81 15.83 -9.89
C ILE A 317 23.02 16.51 -8.54
N ALA A 318 23.56 17.72 -8.54
CA ALA A 318 23.59 18.57 -7.36
C ALA A 318 22.36 19.49 -7.36
N VAL A 319 21.65 19.57 -6.24
CA VAL A 319 20.56 20.52 -6.05
C VAL A 319 21.12 21.75 -5.35
N LEU A 320 21.20 22.87 -6.06
CA LEU A 320 21.52 24.16 -5.47
C LEU A 320 20.23 24.73 -4.86
N LEU A 321 20.19 24.87 -3.54
CA LEU A 321 19.08 25.49 -2.82
C LEU A 321 19.44 26.95 -2.51
N ILE A 322 18.64 27.89 -3.00
CA ILE A 322 18.78 29.32 -2.72
C ILE A 322 17.67 29.69 -1.73
N THR A 323 18.07 30.10 -0.53
CA THR A 323 17.16 30.61 0.50
C THR A 323 17.40 32.11 0.68
N GLU A 324 16.37 32.88 1.09
CA GLU A 324 16.48 34.33 1.35
C GLU A 324 17.66 34.71 2.28
N GLU A 325 18.05 33.82 3.20
CA GLU A 325 19.13 34.09 4.17
C GLU A 325 20.51 33.55 3.75
N THR A 326 20.60 32.55 2.87
CA THR A 326 21.87 31.94 2.47
C THR A 326 21.84 31.23 1.11
N THR A 327 22.94 31.32 0.36
CA THR A 327 23.25 30.40 -0.75
C THR A 327 24.01 29.20 -0.17
N GLU A 328 23.34 28.07 0.04
CA GLU A 328 23.99 26.84 0.47
C GLU A 328 24.00 25.82 -0.68
N LEU A 329 25.20 25.43 -1.09
CA LEU A 329 25.40 24.36 -2.06
C LEU A 329 25.42 23.03 -1.30
N LYS A 330 24.28 22.32 -1.33
CA LYS A 330 24.20 20.96 -0.78
C LYS A 330 24.50 19.98 -1.90
N SER A 331 25.73 19.48 -1.96
CA SER A 331 26.05 18.32 -2.79
C SER A 331 25.37 17.11 -2.19
N VAL A 332 24.42 16.53 -2.91
CA VAL A 332 23.91 15.19 -2.62
C VAL A 332 24.81 14.23 -3.39
N ASP A 333 25.86 13.74 -2.75
CA ASP A 333 26.64 12.65 -3.32
C ASP A 333 25.76 11.40 -3.27
N ALA A 334 25.32 10.92 -4.44
CA ALA A 334 24.43 9.78 -4.55
C ALA A 334 25.09 8.46 -4.14
N THR A 335 26.41 8.45 -3.88
CA THR A 335 27.19 7.23 -3.59
C THR A 335 27.61 7.09 -2.12
N GLU A 336 27.64 8.15 -1.32
CA GLU A 336 27.91 8.08 0.12
C GLU A 336 26.73 8.61 0.93
N GLY A 337 26.07 7.71 1.69
CA GLY A 337 24.99 8.08 2.59
C GLY A 337 25.37 9.27 3.48
N ILE A 338 24.56 10.33 3.39
CA ILE A 338 24.61 11.64 4.07
C ILE A 338 25.77 11.77 5.08
N GLY A 339 26.93 12.18 4.58
CA GLY A 339 28.12 12.51 5.37
C GLY A 339 28.62 13.92 5.06
N ALA A 340 28.47 14.81 6.04
CA ALA A 340 29.06 16.15 6.14
C ALA A 340 28.51 17.27 5.21
N VAL A 341 27.71 18.17 5.82
CA VAL A 341 27.45 19.52 5.31
C VAL A 341 28.74 20.33 5.38
N SER A 342 29.39 20.55 4.24
CA SER A 342 30.49 21.51 4.14
C SER A 342 29.95 22.85 3.69
N ARG A 343 30.02 23.87 4.57
CA ARG A 343 29.65 25.24 4.24
C ARG A 343 30.70 25.82 3.29
N MET A 344 30.41 25.83 2.00
CA MET A 344 31.29 26.41 0.99
C MET A 344 30.90 27.88 0.79
N GLU A 345 31.76 28.83 1.18
CA GLU A 345 31.53 30.24 0.89
C GLU A 345 31.62 30.46 -0.64
N VAL A 346 30.50 30.81 -1.26
CA VAL A 346 30.33 31.10 -2.69
C VAL A 346 30.93 32.48 -3.01
N GLY A 347 32.23 32.64 -2.76
CA GLY A 347 32.91 33.93 -2.77
C GLY A 347 33.42 34.40 -4.13
N ASP A 348 33.77 33.54 -5.09
CA ASP A 348 34.62 33.97 -6.21
C ASP A 348 34.32 33.35 -7.60
N TYR A 349 33.26 32.55 -7.78
CA TYR A 349 33.05 31.86 -9.07
C TYR A 349 32.03 32.50 -10.04
N ILE A 350 31.28 33.52 -9.62
CA ILE A 350 30.38 34.26 -10.53
C ILE A 350 31.10 35.50 -11.06
N LEU A 351 32.12 35.32 -11.90
CA LEU A 351 32.61 36.37 -12.82
C LEU A 351 33.48 35.84 -13.98
N GLN A 352 33.36 34.56 -14.34
CA GLN A 352 33.83 34.03 -15.63
C GLN A 352 32.90 32.93 -16.14
N GLN A 353 31.75 33.33 -16.66
CA GLN A 353 31.12 32.68 -17.82
C GLN A 353 30.68 33.76 -18.81
#